data_AF-A0A661SD74-F1
#
_entry.id   AF-A0A661SD74-F1
#
_cell.length_a   1.000
_cell.length_b   1.000
_cell.length_c   1.000
_cell.angle_alpha   90.00
_cell.angle_beta   90.00
_cell.angle_gamma   90.00
#
_symmetry.space_group_name_H-M   'P 1'
#
loop_
_entity.id
_entity.type
_entity.pdbx_description
1 polymer ?
#
loop_
_entity_poly.entity_id
_entity_poly.type
_entity_poly.pdbx_seq_one_letter_code
_entity_poly.pdbx_strand_id
1 'polypeptide(L)'
;MPFKHTRKFLSARFAIRVVLLLVFILPAYSYSKFIRTKPLRVVETEIRSASPLDDSKGYGRGLTRRMKHGKVRMKPLVSVNTQDSVQNPSHACLEPLKVIETQQARTAALVPLKVIGKKTVPPPSRGDFFDFRTLDGSPAGRAILRIILNEEDKGEYFVMLTADGDALFSRDDFKKLGFREIPKKAVRKNGQVSFISLSPEIRFETDEKQSALIITANPHLLQRQRVNCVRLCPLDVAMSKNNSAFLNYSLNCNLGDSFDFRTLNIPIETGIRIGDYLSLSEFSYIQNKSNHSAVRGMSRIIKDDPVTLRRYVVGDYVAGSGILGSTGTFGGLSISKNFSMKPYLIRFPGLSLSGILQNPSEIEVYVDGIMVRKEKLSPGEFEFLNLPVTTGAGDITYVVRDAYGREERIVHPFYASSNLLRPGLHEYSYNLGFRREAFGRKSFEYGDLCFSGFHRLGLYRTFTGGLRAEADRNTLNFGPAAAFSEKLTSLLP
;
A
#
# COMPACT_ATOMS: atom_id res chain seq x y z
N MET A 1 9.05 42.09 39.97
CA MET A 1 8.33 43.38 39.92
C MET A 1 8.96 44.25 38.83
N PRO A 2 8.18 45.01 38.04
CA PRO A 2 7.32 44.40 37.02
C PRO A 2 7.33 45.10 35.65
N PHE A 3 6.90 44.29 34.68
CA PHE A 3 6.00 44.57 33.55
C PHE A 3 5.29 45.94 33.54
N LYS A 4 5.35 46.62 32.38
CA LYS A 4 4.35 47.61 31.96
C LYS A 4 3.60 47.13 30.72
N HIS A 5 2.30 46.95 30.92
CA HIS A 5 1.25 46.77 29.91
C HIS A 5 1.10 47.99 29.01
N THR A 6 0.85 47.75 27.72
CA THR A 6 -0.10 48.57 26.94
C THR A 6 -0.90 47.66 26.01
N ARG A 7 -2.17 47.44 26.36
CA ARG A 7 -3.23 46.94 25.49
C ARG A 7 -3.61 48.04 24.49
N LYS A 8 -3.74 47.72 23.21
CA LYS A 8 -4.68 48.40 22.31
C LYS A 8 -5.43 47.35 21.48
N PHE A 9 -6.67 47.13 21.88
CA PHE A 9 -7.76 46.64 21.05
C PHE A 9 -7.89 47.55 19.82
N LEU A 10 -7.97 47.00 18.61
CA LEU A 10 -8.72 47.62 17.52
C LEU A 10 -9.20 46.59 16.48
N SER A 11 -10.48 46.26 16.60
CA SER A 11 -11.46 45.97 15.54
C SER A 11 -11.17 44.92 14.46
N ALA A 12 -11.69 43.73 14.70
CA ALA A 12 -12.02 42.68 13.72
C ALA A 12 -13.19 43.07 12.79
N ARG A 13 -13.03 44.10 11.97
CA ARG A 13 -14.06 44.53 10.98
C ARG A 13 -13.59 44.67 9.54
N PHE A 14 -12.37 44.22 9.20
CA PHE A 14 -11.81 44.40 7.85
C PHE A 14 -11.69 43.13 7.00
N ALA A 15 -11.96 41.95 7.55
CA ALA A 15 -11.75 40.67 6.85
C ALA A 15 -13.01 40.05 6.20
N ILE A 16 -14.17 40.70 6.24
CA ILE A 16 -15.45 40.13 5.75
C ILE A 16 -16.01 40.86 4.50
N ARG A 17 -15.35 41.91 4.00
CA ARG A 17 -15.82 42.67 2.82
C ARG A 17 -15.12 42.38 1.49
N VAL A 18 -14.11 41.50 1.45
CA VAL A 18 -13.37 41.20 0.19
C VAL A 18 -13.83 39.89 -0.47
N VAL A 19 -14.61 39.05 0.22
CA VAL A 19 -15.10 37.77 -0.33
C VAL A 19 -16.45 37.92 -1.07
N LEU A 20 -17.11 39.07 -1.00
CA LEU A 20 -18.45 39.28 -1.57
C LEU A 20 -18.49 40.16 -2.83
N LEU A 21 -17.34 40.50 -3.44
CA LEU A 21 -17.29 41.48 -4.55
C LEU A 21 -16.60 40.98 -5.83
N LEU A 22 -16.70 39.67 -6.14
CA LEU A 22 -16.18 39.09 -7.38
C LEU A 22 -17.19 38.25 -8.18
N VAL A 23 -18.49 38.38 -7.88
CA VAL A 23 -19.56 37.62 -8.57
C VAL A 23 -20.52 38.49 -9.39
N PHE A 24 -20.39 39.82 -9.39
CA PHE A 24 -21.29 40.67 -10.19
C PHE A 24 -20.57 41.85 -10.86
N ILE A 25 -20.92 42.03 -12.14
CA ILE A 25 -20.71 43.19 -13.04
C ILE A 25 -19.44 43.14 -13.89
N LEU A 26 -19.61 42.87 -15.19
CA LEU A 26 -19.48 43.90 -16.23
C LEU A 26 -20.03 43.41 -17.60
N PRO A 27 -20.99 44.13 -18.23
CA PRO A 27 -21.15 44.12 -19.67
C PRO A 27 -20.13 45.06 -20.34
N ALA A 28 -19.97 44.88 -21.64
CA ALA A 28 -19.06 45.54 -22.58
C ALA A 28 -18.65 47.00 -22.26
N TYR A 29 -17.34 47.28 -22.28
CA TYR A 29 -16.78 48.53 -22.81
C TYR A 29 -15.37 48.32 -23.34
N SER A 30 -15.14 48.84 -24.55
CA SER A 30 -13.88 48.90 -25.29
C SER A 30 -12.92 49.90 -24.66
N TYR A 31 -11.69 49.51 -24.36
CA TYR A 31 -10.53 50.42 -24.40
C TYR A 31 -9.22 49.64 -24.60
N SER A 32 -8.46 50.10 -25.60
CA SER A 32 -7.10 49.71 -25.91
C SER A 32 -6.09 50.26 -24.90
N LYS A 33 -5.18 49.42 -24.39
CA LYS A 33 -3.70 49.58 -24.43
C LYS A 33 -2.98 48.71 -23.39
N PHE A 34 -2.00 47.96 -23.91
CA PHE A 34 -0.73 47.53 -23.31
C PHE A 34 -0.71 46.86 -21.92
N ILE A 35 -0.64 45.51 -21.95
CA ILE A 35 0.13 44.72 -20.98
C ILE A 35 0.96 43.71 -21.78
N ARG A 36 2.30 43.77 -21.65
CA ARG A 36 3.22 42.75 -22.17
C ARG A 36 3.06 41.49 -21.32
N THR A 37 2.38 40.47 -21.84
CA THR A 37 2.41 39.10 -21.29
C THR A 37 3.35 38.22 -22.10
N LYS A 38 4.19 37.42 -21.42
CA LYS A 38 4.94 36.34 -22.05
C LYS A 38 3.96 35.39 -22.77
N PRO A 39 4.32 34.80 -23.92
CA PRO A 39 3.40 33.96 -24.68
C PRO A 39 3.04 32.70 -23.89
N LEU A 40 1.74 32.48 -23.69
CA LEU A 40 1.19 31.20 -23.24
C LEU A 40 1.41 30.18 -24.36
N ARG A 41 2.07 29.07 -24.05
CA ARG A 41 2.08 27.89 -24.94
C ARG A 41 0.72 27.23 -24.85
N VAL A 42 -0.09 27.41 -25.90
CA VAL A 42 -1.28 26.59 -26.15
C VAL A 42 -0.79 25.28 -26.75
N VAL A 43 -1.07 24.16 -26.09
CA VAL A 43 -0.85 22.83 -26.64
C VAL A 43 -2.22 22.30 -27.02
N GLU A 44 -2.57 22.38 -28.31
CA GLU A 44 -3.73 21.71 -28.87
C GLU A 44 -3.37 20.23 -29.08
N THR A 45 -4.16 19.35 -28.48
CA THR A 45 -4.08 17.91 -28.74
C THR A 45 -5.43 17.46 -29.30
N GLU A 46 -5.48 17.32 -30.62
CA GLU A 46 -6.64 16.81 -31.36
C GLU A 46 -6.60 15.26 -31.29
N ILE A 47 -7.51 14.64 -30.56
CA ILE A 47 -7.64 13.18 -30.56
C ILE A 47 -8.68 12.82 -31.62
N ARG A 48 -8.21 12.44 -32.81
CA ARG A 48 -9.07 11.85 -33.85
C ARG A 48 -9.27 10.36 -33.55
N SER A 49 -10.52 9.93 -33.44
CA SER A 49 -10.88 8.52 -33.43
C SER A 49 -10.61 7.91 -34.82
N ALA A 50 -9.67 6.98 -34.91
CA ALA A 50 -9.36 6.26 -36.14
C ALA A 50 -10.48 5.26 -36.47
N SER A 51 -11.04 5.36 -37.67
CA SER A 51 -11.87 4.33 -38.30
C SER A 51 -11.02 3.10 -38.63
N PRO A 52 -11.57 1.86 -38.64
CA PRO A 52 -10.78 0.66 -38.91
C PRO A 52 -10.32 0.63 -40.37
N LEU A 53 -9.01 0.44 -40.56
CA LEU A 53 -8.38 0.16 -41.85
C LEU A 53 -8.73 -1.26 -42.31
N ASP A 54 -9.19 -1.33 -43.55
CA ASP A 54 -9.47 -2.53 -44.35
C ASP A 54 -8.13 -3.06 -44.93
N ASP A 55 -7.66 -4.20 -44.44
CA ASP A 55 -6.48 -4.88 -44.98
C ASP A 55 -6.90 -6.20 -45.65
N SER A 56 -6.99 -6.16 -46.97
CA SER A 56 -7.09 -7.33 -47.83
C SER A 56 -5.89 -7.40 -48.77
N LYS A 57 -5.04 -8.44 -48.62
CA LYS A 57 -4.24 -9.03 -49.71
C LYS A 57 -3.61 -10.38 -49.31
N GLY A 58 -4.21 -11.45 -49.84
CA GLY A 58 -3.54 -12.47 -50.66
C GLY A 58 -2.71 -13.59 -49.98
N TYR A 59 -3.23 -14.82 -50.02
CA TYR A 59 -2.57 -16.00 -50.63
C TYR A 59 -3.64 -17.05 -50.97
N GLY A 60 -3.53 -17.68 -52.14
CA GLY A 60 -4.64 -18.35 -52.81
C GLY A 60 -4.64 -19.88 -52.86
N ARG A 61 -5.63 -20.36 -53.65
CA ARG A 61 -5.92 -21.69 -54.22
C ARG A 61 -6.69 -22.70 -53.36
N GLY A 62 -7.92 -22.98 -53.83
CA GLY A 62 -8.30 -24.35 -54.17
C GLY A 62 -9.62 -24.86 -53.61
N LEU A 63 -10.53 -25.20 -54.53
CA LEU A 63 -11.64 -26.16 -54.43
C LEU A 63 -13.03 -25.66 -53.99
N THR A 64 -13.86 -25.58 -55.02
CA THR A 64 -15.32 -25.56 -55.07
C THR A 64 -15.98 -26.73 -54.34
N ARG A 65 -16.96 -26.45 -53.47
CA ARG A 65 -18.16 -27.30 -53.33
C ARG A 65 -19.34 -26.56 -52.73
N ARG A 66 -20.51 -26.83 -53.31
CA ARG A 66 -21.82 -26.21 -53.11
C ARG A 66 -22.56 -26.83 -51.91
N MET A 67 -23.39 -25.99 -51.28
CA MET A 67 -24.57 -26.27 -50.43
C MET A 67 -24.37 -26.81 -49.00
N LYS A 68 -24.86 -26.04 -48.01
CA LYS A 68 -26.17 -26.29 -47.36
C LYS A 68 -26.56 -25.17 -46.39
N HIS A 69 -27.86 -24.88 -46.36
CA HIS A 69 -28.52 -23.96 -45.44
C HIS A 69 -28.34 -24.36 -43.97
N GLY A 70 -28.03 -23.39 -43.11
CA GLY A 70 -28.08 -23.51 -41.65
C GLY A 70 -28.47 -22.19 -41.03
N LYS A 71 -29.70 -22.11 -40.50
CA LYS A 71 -30.20 -20.98 -39.69
C LYS A 71 -29.33 -20.80 -38.45
N VAL A 72 -28.70 -19.64 -38.29
CA VAL A 72 -28.10 -19.22 -37.02
C VAL A 72 -28.99 -18.14 -36.40
N ARG A 73 -29.60 -18.49 -35.26
CA ARG A 73 -30.33 -17.57 -34.38
C ARG A 73 -29.32 -16.60 -33.76
N MET A 74 -29.45 -15.31 -34.02
CA MET A 74 -28.79 -14.28 -33.22
C MET A 74 -29.44 -14.23 -31.83
N LYS A 75 -28.64 -14.43 -30.78
CA LYS A 75 -29.01 -14.04 -29.41
C LYS A 75 -28.66 -12.55 -29.23
N PRO A 76 -29.48 -11.76 -28.51
CA PRO A 76 -29.21 -10.34 -28.33
C PRO A 76 -27.99 -10.14 -27.42
N LEU A 77 -27.12 -9.19 -27.78
CA LEU A 77 -26.11 -8.66 -26.87
C LEU A 77 -26.82 -7.87 -25.77
N VAL A 78 -26.67 -8.34 -24.53
CA VAL A 78 -26.99 -7.59 -23.32
C VAL A 78 -25.88 -6.56 -23.11
N SER A 79 -26.20 -5.27 -23.24
CA SER A 79 -25.29 -4.18 -22.86
C SER A 79 -25.22 -4.12 -21.33
N VAL A 80 -24.14 -4.62 -20.75
CA VAL A 80 -23.82 -4.37 -19.34
C VAL A 80 -23.10 -3.02 -19.28
N ASN A 81 -23.76 -2.07 -18.63
CA ASN A 81 -23.21 -0.76 -18.32
C ASN A 81 -22.18 -0.92 -17.18
N THR A 82 -20.89 -0.92 -17.48
CA THR A 82 -19.82 -0.86 -16.49
C THR A 82 -19.25 0.55 -16.41
N GLN A 83 -19.97 1.44 -15.73
CA GLN A 83 -19.35 2.56 -15.02
C GLN A 83 -18.86 2.02 -13.68
N ASP A 84 -17.65 1.48 -13.64
CA ASP A 84 -16.78 1.41 -12.46
C ASP A 84 -15.51 0.65 -12.80
N SER A 85 -14.42 1.39 -13.01
CA SER A 85 -13.01 0.97 -12.79
C SER A 85 -12.06 1.96 -13.46
N VAL A 86 -11.84 3.11 -12.81
CA VAL A 86 -10.59 3.86 -13.03
C VAL A 86 -9.80 3.75 -11.73
N GLN A 87 -9.01 2.68 -11.60
CA GLN A 87 -7.98 2.56 -10.58
C GLN A 87 -6.65 2.19 -11.24
N ASN A 88 -5.65 3.04 -10.94
CA ASN A 88 -4.20 2.88 -11.10
C ASN A 88 -3.59 2.80 -12.51
N PRO A 89 -2.85 3.85 -12.94
CA PRO A 89 -1.68 3.69 -13.75
C PRO A 89 -0.45 3.59 -12.81
N SER A 90 -0.07 2.38 -12.45
CA SER A 90 1.29 2.09 -12.01
C SER A 90 1.79 0.93 -12.86
N HIS A 91 3.03 1.04 -13.34
CA HIS A 91 3.75 0.12 -14.24
C HIS A 91 3.75 0.52 -15.73
N ALA A 92 4.50 1.57 -16.05
CA ALA A 92 5.17 1.69 -17.34
C ALA A 92 6.68 1.46 -17.12
N CYS A 93 7.09 0.19 -17.10
CA CYS A 93 8.46 -0.27 -17.34
C CYS A 93 8.52 -1.80 -17.31
N LEU A 94 7.93 -2.47 -18.30
CA LEU A 94 8.23 -3.87 -18.64
C LEU A 94 8.06 -4.03 -20.16
N GLU A 95 9.10 -4.50 -20.84
CA GLU A 95 9.02 -4.94 -22.24
C GLU A 95 8.17 -6.21 -22.36
N PRO A 96 7.45 -6.43 -23.48
CA PRO A 96 6.56 -7.57 -23.61
C PRO A 96 7.30 -8.81 -24.14
N LEU A 97 7.43 -9.83 -23.28
CA LEU A 97 7.62 -11.21 -23.74
C LEU A 97 6.24 -11.83 -24.01
N LYS A 98 6.03 -12.27 -25.25
CA LYS A 98 4.84 -13.02 -25.69
C LYS A 98 4.76 -14.35 -24.94
N VAL A 99 3.68 -14.57 -24.19
CA VAL A 99 3.19 -15.91 -23.84
C VAL A 99 1.71 -15.98 -24.17
N ILE A 100 1.38 -16.98 -24.98
CA ILE A 100 0.04 -17.33 -25.45
C ILE A 100 -0.55 -18.35 -24.46
N GLU A 101 -1.88 -18.26 -24.25
CA GLU A 101 -2.78 -19.32 -23.73
C GLU A 101 -2.71 -19.68 -22.22
N THR A 102 -3.77 -20.06 -21.50
CA THR A 102 -5.23 -20.20 -21.70
C THR A 102 -5.87 -20.11 -20.31
N GLN A 103 -6.91 -19.28 -20.12
CA GLN A 103 -7.73 -19.28 -18.91
C GLN A 103 -8.79 -20.40 -19.01
N GLN A 104 -8.62 -21.47 -18.25
CA GLN A 104 -9.73 -22.35 -17.87
C GLN A 104 -9.77 -22.48 -16.35
N ALA A 105 -10.80 -21.87 -15.77
CA ALA A 105 -11.22 -22.12 -14.41
C ALA A 105 -11.57 -23.62 -14.28
N ARG A 106 -10.76 -24.35 -13.50
CA ARG A 106 -11.15 -25.65 -12.95
C ARG A 106 -11.25 -25.51 -11.44
N THR A 107 -12.50 -25.58 -10.97
CA THR A 107 -12.88 -25.93 -9.61
C THR A 107 -12.18 -27.24 -9.24
N ALA A 108 -11.09 -27.16 -8.46
CA ALA A 108 -10.47 -28.34 -7.88
C ALA A 108 -11.25 -28.70 -6.61
N ALA A 109 -11.96 -29.82 -6.70
CA ALA A 109 -12.62 -30.46 -5.57
C ALA A 109 -11.61 -30.75 -4.45
N LEU A 110 -12.02 -30.53 -3.20
CA LEU A 110 -11.30 -30.98 -2.01
C LEU A 110 -11.00 -32.48 -2.13
N VAL A 111 -9.72 -32.82 -2.28
CA VAL A 111 -9.22 -34.17 -2.00
C VAL A 111 -8.79 -34.17 -0.53
N PRO A 112 -9.37 -34.99 0.36
CA PRO A 112 -8.86 -35.12 1.70
C PRO A 112 -7.50 -35.83 1.61
N LEU A 113 -6.42 -35.07 1.82
CA LEU A 113 -5.10 -35.65 2.01
C LEU A 113 -5.12 -36.47 3.30
N LYS A 114 -5.01 -37.79 3.10
CA LYS A 114 -4.86 -38.81 4.12
C LYS A 114 -3.72 -38.41 5.07
N VAL A 115 -4.08 -38.09 6.32
CA VAL A 115 -3.14 -37.92 7.43
C VAL A 115 -2.38 -39.24 7.57
N ILE A 116 -1.14 -39.26 7.05
CA ILE A 116 -0.22 -40.36 7.33
C ILE A 116 0.11 -40.26 8.82
N GLY A 117 -0.24 -41.34 9.53
CA GLY A 117 -0.30 -41.37 10.98
C GLY A 117 0.98 -40.90 11.66
N LYS A 118 0.80 -40.32 12.85
CA LYS A 118 1.83 -40.13 13.86
C LYS A 118 2.60 -41.44 14.05
N LYS A 119 3.74 -41.60 13.39
CA LYS A 119 4.82 -42.40 13.94
C LYS A 119 5.41 -41.57 15.06
N THR A 120 4.87 -41.78 16.26
CA THR A 120 5.57 -41.48 17.51
C THR A 120 6.91 -42.22 17.44
N VAL A 121 7.98 -41.49 17.12
CA VAL A 121 9.33 -41.94 17.41
C VAL A 121 9.36 -42.11 18.93
N PRO A 122 9.65 -43.31 19.46
CA PRO A 122 9.74 -43.48 20.91
C PRO A 122 10.82 -42.53 21.44
N PRO A 123 10.64 -41.93 22.63
CA PRO A 123 11.73 -41.19 23.25
C PRO A 123 12.95 -42.13 23.32
N PRO A 124 14.16 -41.65 23.00
CA PRO A 124 15.34 -42.49 23.10
C PRO A 124 15.37 -43.13 24.48
N SER A 125 15.48 -44.46 24.49
CA SER A 125 15.67 -45.24 25.70
C SER A 125 16.81 -44.63 26.50
N ARG A 126 16.61 -44.57 27.82
CA ARG A 126 17.47 -43.94 28.84
C ARG A 126 18.82 -44.68 29.04
N GLY A 127 19.42 -45.16 27.94
CA GLY A 127 20.60 -46.01 27.89
C GLY A 127 21.62 -45.64 26.80
N ASP A 128 21.28 -44.77 25.85
CA ASP A 128 22.26 -44.24 24.87
C ASP A 128 22.55 -42.76 25.15
N PHE A 129 23.01 -42.48 26.38
CA PHE A 129 23.72 -41.24 26.62
C PHE A 129 25.08 -41.39 25.94
N PHE A 130 25.36 -40.52 24.96
CA PHE A 130 26.74 -40.25 24.59
C PHE A 130 27.48 -39.85 25.85
N ASP A 131 28.35 -40.75 26.28
CA ASP A 131 29.31 -40.55 27.35
C ASP A 131 30.07 -39.26 27.01
N PHE A 132 29.89 -38.22 27.81
CA PHE A 132 30.66 -36.99 27.70
C PHE A 132 32.10 -37.35 28.05
N ARG A 133 32.87 -37.79 27.03
CA ARG A 133 34.32 -37.80 27.12
C ARG A 133 34.77 -36.35 27.15
N THR A 134 34.88 -35.79 28.35
CA THR A 134 35.95 -34.85 28.65
C THR A 134 37.24 -35.51 28.18
N LEU A 135 37.81 -35.00 27.09
CA LEU A 135 39.12 -35.40 26.64
C LEU A 135 40.12 -34.94 27.69
N ASP A 136 40.71 -35.91 28.38
CA ASP A 136 41.91 -35.73 29.18
C ASP A 136 42.99 -35.04 28.33
N GLY A 137 43.41 -33.84 28.73
CA GLY A 137 44.69 -33.28 28.28
C GLY A 137 44.68 -31.98 27.49
N SER A 138 43.55 -31.29 27.28
CA SER A 138 43.61 -29.92 26.73
C SER A 138 44.32 -29.00 27.75
N PRO A 139 45.45 -28.35 27.41
CA PRO A 139 46.18 -27.54 28.37
C PRO A 139 45.31 -26.37 28.81
N ALA A 140 44.98 -26.33 30.10
CA ALA A 140 44.30 -25.19 30.70
C ALA A 140 45.10 -23.92 30.39
N GLY A 141 44.50 -22.98 29.66
CA GLY A 141 45.26 -21.90 29.04
C GLY A 141 44.49 -21.14 27.97
N ARG A 142 45.14 -20.09 27.46
CA ARG A 142 44.59 -19.23 26.42
C ARG A 142 44.95 -19.80 25.06
N ALA A 143 43.95 -20.15 24.26
CA ALA A 143 44.11 -20.69 22.92
C ALA A 143 43.43 -19.79 21.89
N ILE A 144 43.91 -19.84 20.65
CA ILE A 144 43.20 -19.28 19.49
C ILE A 144 42.49 -20.45 18.84
N LEU A 145 41.16 -20.39 18.81
CA LEU A 145 40.32 -21.43 18.23
C LEU A 145 39.43 -20.82 17.15
N ARG A 146 39.22 -21.56 16.07
CA ARG A 146 38.19 -21.24 15.09
C ARG A 146 36.83 -21.54 15.70
N ILE A 147 35.92 -20.57 15.73
CA ILE A 147 34.60 -20.74 16.32
C ILE A 147 33.58 -21.04 15.24
N ILE A 148 32.90 -22.18 15.36
CA ILE A 148 31.78 -22.56 14.49
C ILE A 148 30.52 -22.48 15.33
N LEU A 149 29.71 -21.44 15.13
CA LEU A 149 28.46 -21.23 15.86
C LEU A 149 27.28 -21.67 14.99
N ASN A 150 26.59 -22.73 15.39
CA ASN A 150 25.44 -23.26 14.66
C ASN A 150 25.77 -23.49 13.17
N GLU A 151 26.91 -24.14 12.88
CA GLU A 151 27.45 -24.37 11.52
C GLU A 151 27.91 -23.10 10.77
N GLU A 152 27.78 -21.91 11.35
CA GLU A 152 28.34 -20.68 10.82
C GLU A 152 29.78 -20.48 11.31
N ASP A 153 30.73 -20.33 10.39
CA ASP A 153 32.09 -19.95 10.74
C ASP A 153 32.14 -18.48 11.18
N LYS A 154 32.56 -18.25 12.43
CA LYS A 154 32.72 -16.91 13.00
C LYS A 154 34.16 -16.41 12.92
N GLY A 155 35.09 -17.23 12.47
CA GLY A 155 36.52 -16.94 12.44
C GLY A 155 37.22 -17.31 13.75
N GLU A 156 38.43 -16.76 13.94
CA GLU A 156 39.31 -17.09 15.05
C GLU A 156 39.07 -16.19 16.27
N TYR A 157 38.98 -16.79 17.45
CA TYR A 157 38.82 -16.08 18.72
C TYR A 157 39.82 -16.58 19.75
N PHE A 158 40.20 -15.68 20.66
CA PHE A 158 40.88 -16.05 21.89
C PHE A 158 39.89 -16.64 22.88
N VAL A 159 40.04 -17.93 23.17
CA VAL A 159 39.23 -18.66 24.15
C VAL A 159 40.11 -19.04 25.33
N MET A 160 39.61 -18.85 26.55
CA MET A 160 40.27 -19.38 27.75
C MET A 160 39.64 -20.73 28.08
N LEU A 161 40.40 -21.81 27.90
CA LEU A 161 40.00 -23.15 28.30
C LEU A 161 40.43 -23.41 29.74
N THR A 162 39.52 -23.93 30.56
CA THR A 162 39.81 -24.29 31.95
C THR A 162 40.10 -25.78 32.07
N ALA A 163 40.81 -26.19 33.13
CA ALA A 163 41.09 -27.60 33.41
C ALA A 163 39.81 -28.44 33.57
N ASP A 164 38.70 -27.81 33.97
CA ASP A 164 37.39 -28.44 34.12
C ASP A 164 36.64 -28.59 32.77
N GLY A 165 37.27 -28.27 31.65
CA GLY A 165 36.67 -28.33 30.31
C GLY A 165 35.76 -27.16 29.93
N ASP A 166 35.68 -26.11 30.76
CA ASP A 166 34.89 -24.90 30.47
C ASP A 166 35.60 -23.99 29.45
N ALA A 167 34.81 -23.32 28.61
CA ALA A 167 35.26 -22.29 27.68
C ALA A 167 34.77 -20.91 28.17
N LEU A 168 35.71 -20.01 28.47
CA LEU A 168 35.40 -18.66 28.93
C LEU A 168 35.56 -17.64 27.80
N PHE A 169 34.53 -16.83 27.60
CA PHE A 169 34.52 -15.75 26.61
C PHE A 169 34.40 -14.39 27.27
N SER A 170 35.03 -13.39 26.65
CA SER A 170 34.79 -12.01 27.05
C SER A 170 33.36 -11.57 26.71
N ARG A 171 32.86 -10.53 27.38
CA ARG A 171 31.55 -9.95 27.08
C ARG A 171 31.47 -9.41 25.64
N ASP A 172 32.59 -8.91 25.12
CA ASP A 172 32.65 -8.33 23.78
C ASP A 172 32.64 -9.43 22.73
N ASP A 173 33.34 -10.54 22.96
CA ASP A 173 33.32 -11.70 22.07
C ASP A 173 31.93 -12.33 22.02
N PHE A 174 31.22 -12.38 23.16
CA PHE A 174 29.82 -12.83 23.18
C PHE A 174 28.94 -12.03 22.20
N LYS A 175 29.10 -10.71 22.15
CA LYS A 175 28.37 -9.86 21.19
C LYS A 175 28.85 -10.06 19.75
N LYS A 176 30.17 -10.15 19.52
CA LYS A 176 30.77 -10.34 18.18
C LYS A 176 30.38 -11.68 17.56
N LEU A 177 30.26 -12.73 18.37
CA LEU A 177 29.79 -14.05 17.95
C LEU A 177 28.32 -14.03 17.48
N GLY A 178 27.56 -12.98 17.79
CA GLY A 178 26.18 -12.81 17.34
C GLY A 178 25.14 -13.08 18.42
N PHE A 179 25.52 -13.24 19.68
CA PHE A 179 24.55 -13.30 20.77
C PHE A 179 23.99 -11.91 21.07
N ARG A 180 22.67 -11.84 21.32
CA ARG A 180 21.97 -10.60 21.62
C ARG A 180 22.24 -10.12 23.05
N GLU A 181 22.10 -11.02 24.01
CA GLU A 181 22.26 -10.76 25.43
C GLU A 181 22.92 -11.97 26.12
N ILE A 182 23.66 -11.71 27.20
CA ILE A 182 24.19 -12.78 28.05
C ILE A 182 23.06 -13.25 28.97
N PRO A 183 22.71 -14.55 28.98
CA PRO A 183 21.66 -15.07 29.84
C PRO A 183 21.91 -14.74 31.31
N LYS A 184 20.87 -14.41 32.08
CA LYS A 184 21.00 -14.03 33.50
C LYS A 184 21.61 -15.13 34.37
N LYS A 185 21.45 -16.39 33.96
CA LYS A 185 22.03 -17.58 34.61
C LYS A 185 23.54 -17.75 34.39
N ALA A 186 24.15 -16.91 33.53
CA ALA A 186 25.57 -16.99 33.21
C ALA A 186 26.43 -16.78 34.46
N VAL A 187 27.21 -17.79 34.82
CA VAL A 187 28.26 -17.65 35.84
C VAL A 187 29.44 -16.91 35.21
N ARG A 188 30.02 -15.98 35.97
CA ARG A 188 31.22 -15.26 35.57
C ARG A 188 32.43 -15.73 36.36
N LYS A 189 33.50 -16.07 35.65
CA LYS A 189 34.82 -16.38 36.23
C LYS A 189 35.79 -15.32 35.72
N ASN A 190 36.43 -14.56 36.61
CA ASN A 190 37.37 -13.48 36.26
C ASN A 190 36.84 -12.46 35.25
N GLY A 191 35.55 -12.11 35.33
CA GLY A 191 34.90 -11.17 34.41
C GLY A 191 34.52 -11.75 33.03
N GLN A 192 34.90 -12.99 32.73
CA GLN A 192 34.51 -13.72 31.53
C GLN A 192 33.30 -14.62 31.79
N VAL A 193 32.55 -14.92 30.74
CA VAL A 193 31.31 -15.72 30.77
C VAL A 193 31.66 -17.19 30.60
N SER A 194 31.23 -18.02 31.55
CA SER A 194 31.33 -19.49 31.47
C SER A 194 30.28 -20.07 30.53
N PHE A 195 30.69 -20.76 29.47
CA PHE A 195 29.76 -21.40 28.54
C PHE A 195 29.16 -22.68 29.13
N ILE A 196 29.88 -23.44 29.98
CA ILE A 196 29.30 -24.61 30.66
C ILE A 196 28.07 -24.20 31.49
N SER A 197 28.12 -23.04 32.15
CA SER A 197 27.01 -22.52 32.96
C SER A 197 25.73 -22.21 32.15
N LEU A 198 25.83 -22.15 30.82
CA LEU A 198 24.72 -21.81 29.92
C LEU A 198 23.99 -23.04 29.37
N SER A 199 24.50 -24.23 29.63
CA SER A 199 23.82 -25.49 29.32
C SER A 199 22.38 -25.52 29.92
N PRO A 200 21.38 -26.08 29.23
CA PRO A 200 21.46 -26.73 27.91
C PRO A 200 21.27 -25.78 26.71
N GLU A 201 21.09 -24.46 26.95
CA GLU A 201 20.78 -23.49 25.89
C GLU A 201 21.97 -23.19 24.98
N ILE A 202 23.19 -23.34 25.51
CA ILE A 202 24.42 -23.32 24.75
C ILE A 202 25.20 -24.58 25.13
N ARG A 203 25.63 -25.33 24.12
CA ARG A 203 26.53 -26.47 24.22
C ARG A 203 27.74 -26.18 23.36
N PHE A 204 28.88 -26.74 23.72
CA PHE A 204 30.06 -26.66 22.89
C PHE A 204 30.88 -27.94 22.98
N GLU A 205 31.61 -28.21 21.92
CA GLU A 205 32.54 -29.33 21.79
C GLU A 205 33.83 -28.81 21.16
N THR A 206 34.97 -29.33 21.59
CA THR A 206 36.27 -28.96 21.03
C THR A 206 36.70 -30.02 20.02
N ASP A 207 36.95 -29.61 18.79
CA ASP A 207 37.59 -30.44 17.77
C ASP A 207 39.09 -30.09 17.72
N GLU A 208 39.89 -30.91 18.39
CA GLU A 208 41.34 -30.71 18.46
C GLU A 208 42.01 -30.83 17.07
N LYS A 209 41.50 -31.68 16.18
CA LYS A 209 42.10 -31.90 14.86
C LYS A 209 41.96 -30.67 13.99
N GLN A 210 40.86 -29.95 14.12
CA GLN A 210 40.58 -28.73 13.38
C GLN A 210 40.92 -27.46 14.17
N SER A 211 41.41 -27.59 15.42
CA SER A 211 41.60 -26.48 16.36
C SER A 211 40.36 -25.58 16.39
N ALA A 212 39.19 -26.20 16.50
CA ALA A 212 37.90 -25.55 16.40
C ALA A 212 37.05 -25.78 17.65
N LEU A 213 36.26 -24.76 18.02
CA LEU A 213 35.22 -24.88 19.04
C LEU A 213 33.87 -24.83 18.34
N ILE A 214 33.17 -25.96 18.35
CA ILE A 214 31.84 -26.10 17.76
C ILE A 214 30.83 -25.74 18.83
N ILE A 215 30.07 -24.68 18.61
CA ILE A 215 29.07 -24.16 19.56
C ILE A 215 27.68 -24.38 18.97
N THR A 216 26.82 -25.04 19.72
CA THR A 216 25.39 -25.15 19.43
C THR A 216 24.61 -24.30 20.41
N ALA A 217 24.02 -23.21 19.94
CA ALA A 217 23.23 -22.28 20.71
C ALA A 217 21.77 -22.27 20.27
N ASN A 218 20.87 -22.08 21.23
CA ASN A 218 19.47 -21.81 20.94
C ASN A 218 19.36 -20.51 20.09
N PRO A 219 18.74 -20.54 18.90
CA PRO A 219 18.62 -19.39 18.02
C PRO A 219 17.99 -18.14 18.65
N HIS A 220 17.16 -18.29 19.70
CA HIS A 220 16.58 -17.17 20.44
C HIS A 220 17.62 -16.30 21.17
N LEU A 221 18.80 -16.85 21.46
CA LEU A 221 19.90 -16.11 22.08
C LEU A 221 20.69 -15.29 21.06
N LEU A 222 20.50 -15.54 19.77
CA LEU A 222 21.20 -14.88 18.67
C LEU A 222 20.51 -13.58 18.25
N GLN A 223 21.25 -12.72 17.56
CA GLN A 223 20.72 -11.44 17.07
C GLN A 223 19.60 -11.66 16.06
N ARG A 224 18.49 -10.95 16.25
CA ARG A 224 17.37 -10.97 15.32
C ARG A 224 17.72 -10.21 14.04
N GLN A 225 17.60 -10.87 12.90
CA GLN A 225 17.88 -10.29 11.59
C GLN A 225 16.59 -9.70 11.00
N ARG A 226 16.63 -8.43 10.58
CA ARG A 226 15.47 -7.74 9.99
C ARG A 226 15.78 -7.27 8.58
N VAL A 227 14.95 -7.68 7.61
CA VAL A 227 15.11 -7.33 6.21
C VAL A 227 13.87 -6.56 5.75
N ASN A 228 14.02 -5.33 5.27
CA ASN A 228 12.90 -4.53 4.77
C ASN A 228 12.75 -4.73 3.25
N CYS A 229 11.57 -5.19 2.83
CA CYS A 229 11.29 -5.55 1.43
C CYS A 229 10.76 -4.39 0.58
N VAL A 230 10.52 -3.21 1.17
CA VAL A 230 10.09 -2.02 0.41
C VAL A 230 11.28 -1.32 -0.22
N ARG A 231 11.25 -1.16 -1.55
CA ARG A 231 12.04 -0.12 -2.23
C ARG A 231 11.47 1.25 -1.87
N LEU A 232 12.24 2.06 -1.16
CA LEU A 232 11.90 3.46 -0.93
C LEU A 232 11.80 4.18 -2.28
N CYS A 233 10.68 4.88 -2.52
CA CYS A 233 10.53 5.73 -3.69
C CYS A 233 11.41 6.98 -3.52
N PRO A 234 12.38 7.22 -4.42
CA PRO A 234 13.25 8.40 -4.36
C PRO A 234 12.72 9.46 -5.33
N LEU A 235 11.56 10.05 -5.07
CA LEU A 235 11.08 11.16 -5.88
C LEU A 235 10.46 12.22 -4.98
N ASP A 236 11.31 13.17 -4.56
CA ASP A 236 10.85 14.47 -4.11
C ASP A 236 10.37 15.24 -5.36
N VAL A 237 9.18 14.91 -5.83
CA VAL A 237 8.60 15.56 -7.01
C VAL A 237 8.23 16.97 -6.61
N ALA A 238 8.94 17.96 -7.16
CA ALA A 238 8.58 19.36 -7.01
C ALA A 238 7.18 19.59 -7.60
N MET A 239 6.21 19.88 -6.73
CA MET A 239 4.87 20.25 -7.15
C MET A 239 4.91 21.58 -7.89
N SER A 240 4.45 21.61 -9.13
CA SER A 240 4.36 22.86 -9.89
C SER A 240 3.34 23.80 -9.27
N LYS A 241 3.77 25.04 -8.98
CA LYS A 241 2.93 26.15 -8.52
C LYS A 241 2.67 27.17 -9.63
N ASN A 242 2.93 26.78 -10.88
CA ASN A 242 2.74 27.68 -12.01
C ASN A 242 1.27 28.01 -12.16
N ASN A 243 1.01 29.29 -12.46
CA ASN A 243 -0.32 29.71 -12.83
C ASN A 243 -0.67 29.10 -14.19
N SER A 244 -1.87 28.56 -14.30
CA SER A 244 -2.36 27.95 -15.53
C SER A 244 -3.86 28.13 -15.63
N ALA A 245 -4.38 28.03 -16.84
CA ALA A 245 -5.80 27.99 -17.10
C ALA A 245 -6.08 26.98 -18.20
N PHE A 246 -7.26 26.39 -18.17
CA PHE A 246 -7.73 25.48 -19.22
C PHE A 246 -9.24 25.63 -19.45
N LEU A 247 -9.67 25.19 -20.63
CA LEU A 247 -11.05 25.09 -21.06
C LEU A 247 -11.21 23.75 -21.77
N ASN A 248 -12.06 22.89 -21.23
CA ASN A 248 -12.49 21.66 -21.88
C ASN A 248 -13.93 21.85 -22.38
N TYR A 249 -14.22 21.38 -23.59
CA TYR A 249 -15.56 21.42 -24.17
C TYR A 249 -15.81 20.16 -24.99
N SER A 250 -17.07 19.76 -25.12
CA SER A 250 -17.48 18.73 -26.08
C SER A 250 -18.81 19.12 -26.72
N LEU A 251 -19.03 18.70 -27.97
CA LEU A 251 -20.26 18.94 -28.70
C LEU A 251 -20.89 17.60 -29.06
N ASN A 252 -22.04 17.28 -28.47
CA ASN A 252 -22.77 16.04 -28.74
C ASN A 252 -24.10 16.40 -29.42
N CYS A 253 -24.21 16.10 -30.72
CA CYS A 253 -25.43 16.32 -31.49
C CYS A 253 -26.04 14.99 -31.88
N ASN A 254 -27.28 14.75 -31.46
CA ASN A 254 -28.06 13.59 -31.89
C ASN A 254 -29.10 14.03 -32.91
N LEU A 255 -29.07 13.38 -34.07
CA LEU A 255 -30.06 13.50 -35.13
C LEU A 255 -30.94 12.24 -35.13
N GLY A 256 -32.19 12.36 -35.56
CA GLY A 256 -33.05 11.21 -35.79
C GLY A 256 -32.79 10.54 -37.13
N ASP A 257 -33.56 9.50 -37.42
CA ASP A 257 -33.40 8.66 -38.62
C ASP A 257 -33.59 9.43 -39.93
N SER A 258 -34.32 10.56 -39.88
CA SER A 258 -34.51 11.47 -41.02
C SER A 258 -33.55 12.66 -41.01
N PHE A 259 -32.43 12.55 -40.28
CA PHE A 259 -31.50 13.65 -40.00
C PHE A 259 -32.13 14.87 -39.31
N ASP A 260 -33.29 14.67 -38.68
CA ASP A 260 -33.97 15.72 -37.93
C ASP A 260 -33.26 15.97 -36.61
N PHE A 261 -33.03 17.24 -36.26
CA PHE A 261 -32.40 17.60 -35.00
C PHE A 261 -33.20 17.05 -33.81
N ARG A 262 -32.56 16.28 -32.92
CA ARG A 262 -33.18 15.80 -31.68
C ARG A 262 -32.64 16.54 -30.48
N THR A 263 -31.34 16.46 -30.25
CA THR A 263 -30.70 17.03 -29.05
C THR A 263 -29.29 17.52 -29.34
N LEU A 264 -28.91 18.66 -28.76
CA LEU A 264 -27.54 19.16 -28.66
C LEU A 264 -27.17 19.25 -27.18
N ASN A 265 -26.04 18.67 -26.80
CA ASN A 265 -25.49 18.77 -25.45
C ASN A 265 -24.04 19.28 -25.53
N ILE A 266 -23.77 20.37 -24.82
CA ILE A 266 -22.48 21.05 -24.76
C ILE A 266 -22.07 21.17 -23.28
N PRO A 267 -21.38 20.16 -22.72
CA PRO A 267 -20.69 20.33 -21.45
C PRO A 267 -19.39 21.12 -21.64
N ILE A 268 -19.13 22.01 -20.70
CA ILE A 268 -17.96 22.88 -20.64
C ILE A 268 -17.38 22.79 -19.24
N GLU A 269 -16.06 22.62 -19.14
CA GLU A 269 -15.32 22.71 -17.88
C GLU A 269 -14.22 23.76 -18.04
N THR A 270 -14.11 24.65 -17.07
CA THR A 270 -13.05 25.64 -17.02
C THR A 270 -12.30 25.53 -15.70
N GLY A 271 -10.98 25.68 -15.77
CA GLY A 271 -10.12 25.67 -14.61
C GLY A 271 -9.09 26.78 -14.64
N ILE A 272 -8.85 27.38 -13.48
CA ILE A 272 -7.80 28.38 -13.29
C ILE A 272 -7.03 28.03 -12.03
N ARG A 273 -5.72 27.85 -12.16
CA ARG A 273 -4.78 27.66 -11.05
C ARG A 273 -4.00 28.95 -10.83
N ILE A 274 -3.99 29.42 -9.59
CA ILE A 274 -3.16 30.53 -9.13
C ILE A 274 -2.43 30.07 -7.87
N GLY A 275 -1.11 29.87 -7.97
CA GLY A 275 -0.30 29.32 -6.89
C GLY A 275 -0.83 27.95 -6.41
N ASP A 276 -1.24 27.88 -5.14
CA ASP A 276 -1.73 26.65 -4.50
C ASP A 276 -3.25 26.43 -4.65
N TYR A 277 -3.97 27.37 -5.27
CA TYR A 277 -5.43 27.32 -5.42
C TYR A 277 -5.81 26.94 -6.84
N LEU A 278 -6.71 25.97 -6.98
CA LEU A 278 -7.32 25.58 -8.24
C LEU A 278 -8.82 25.85 -8.18
N SER A 279 -9.31 26.76 -9.02
CA SER A 279 -10.74 26.95 -9.25
C SER A 279 -11.18 26.09 -10.41
N LEU A 280 -12.28 25.36 -10.26
CA LEU A 280 -12.94 24.58 -11.30
C LEU A 280 -14.41 25.02 -11.40
N SER A 281 -14.93 25.13 -12.61
CA SER A 281 -16.36 25.37 -12.85
C SER A 281 -16.84 24.61 -14.06
N GLU A 282 -18.01 24.00 -13.92
CA GLU A 282 -18.67 23.21 -14.95
C GLU A 282 -19.95 23.91 -15.41
N PHE A 283 -20.25 23.83 -16.70
CA PHE A 283 -21.46 24.34 -17.33
C PHE A 283 -21.98 23.30 -18.33
N SER A 284 -23.27 23.29 -18.57
CA SER A 284 -23.88 22.43 -19.58
C SER A 284 -25.00 23.19 -20.29
N TYR A 285 -24.96 23.16 -21.63
CA TYR A 285 -26.06 23.63 -22.46
C TYR A 285 -26.71 22.43 -23.14
N ILE A 286 -28.00 22.22 -22.88
CA ILE A 286 -28.80 21.15 -23.46
C ILE A 286 -29.94 21.79 -24.23
N GLN A 287 -30.02 21.49 -25.52
CA GLN A 287 -31.11 21.90 -26.39
C GLN A 287 -31.78 20.67 -26.97
N ASN A 288 -33.09 20.59 -26.80
CA ASN A 288 -33.98 19.62 -27.44
C ASN A 288 -34.82 20.35 -28.50
N LYS A 289 -35.68 19.62 -29.23
CA LYS A 289 -36.56 20.20 -30.28
C LYS A 289 -37.38 21.40 -29.83
N SER A 290 -37.89 21.39 -28.60
CA SER A 290 -38.83 22.39 -28.08
C SER A 290 -38.30 23.24 -26.94
N ASN A 291 -37.13 22.90 -26.39
CA ASN A 291 -36.63 23.55 -25.18
C ASN A 291 -35.11 23.64 -25.21
N HIS A 292 -34.57 24.69 -24.59
CA HIS A 292 -33.15 24.78 -24.29
C HIS A 292 -32.95 25.08 -22.81
N SER A 293 -31.82 24.65 -22.29
CA SER A 293 -31.45 24.90 -20.90
C SER A 293 -29.94 25.08 -20.82
N ALA A 294 -29.53 26.16 -20.16
CA ALA A 294 -28.15 26.38 -19.76
C ALA A 294 -28.10 26.26 -18.24
N VAL A 295 -27.33 25.30 -17.74
CA VAL A 295 -27.21 25.01 -16.32
C VAL A 295 -25.76 25.08 -15.89
N ARG A 296 -25.54 25.69 -14.71
CA ARG A 296 -24.27 25.61 -14.02
C ARG A 296 -24.16 24.27 -13.31
N GLY A 297 -23.05 23.56 -13.55
CA GLY A 297 -22.66 22.34 -12.85
C GLY A 297 -22.06 22.64 -11.48
N MET A 298 -20.93 22.02 -11.14
CA MET A 298 -20.19 22.30 -9.91
C MET A 298 -19.25 23.48 -10.08
N SER A 299 -19.14 24.33 -9.06
CA SER A 299 -18.12 25.38 -8.98
C SER A 299 -17.40 25.31 -7.64
N ARG A 300 -16.07 25.17 -7.67
CA ARG A 300 -15.29 24.88 -6.46
C ARG A 300 -13.86 25.42 -6.53
N ILE A 301 -13.34 25.81 -5.37
CA ILE A 301 -11.93 26.15 -5.17
C ILE A 301 -11.31 25.04 -4.32
N ILE A 302 -10.20 24.49 -4.81
CA ILE A 302 -9.46 23.39 -4.20
C ILE A 302 -8.09 23.89 -3.76
N LYS A 303 -7.70 23.55 -2.53
CA LYS A 303 -6.33 23.68 -2.03
C LYS A 303 -5.85 22.33 -1.53
N ASP A 304 -4.72 21.90 -2.05
CA ASP A 304 -4.09 20.63 -1.69
C ASP A 304 -2.81 20.88 -0.87
N ASP A 305 -2.67 20.17 0.25
CA ASP A 305 -1.46 20.11 1.06
C ASP A 305 -0.84 18.71 0.93
N PRO A 306 0.22 18.54 0.13
CA PRO A 306 0.86 17.24 -0.10
C PRO A 306 1.67 16.75 1.10
N VAL A 307 2.05 17.63 2.03
CA VAL A 307 2.82 17.26 3.22
C VAL A 307 1.91 16.53 4.19
N THR A 308 0.75 17.13 4.47
CA THR A 308 -0.25 16.53 5.37
C THR A 308 -1.28 15.67 4.64
N LEU A 309 -1.25 15.59 3.31
CA LEU A 309 -2.20 14.87 2.47
C LEU A 309 -3.64 15.34 2.65
N ARG A 310 -3.83 16.65 2.84
CA ARG A 310 -5.14 17.26 3.10
C ARG A 310 -5.63 17.98 1.86
N ARG A 311 -6.89 17.79 1.53
CA ARG A 311 -7.62 18.57 0.52
C ARG A 311 -8.67 19.42 1.21
N TYR A 312 -8.66 20.70 0.88
CA TYR A 312 -9.66 21.67 1.28
C TYR A 312 -10.47 22.06 0.05
N VAL A 313 -11.80 22.02 0.14
CA VAL A 313 -12.69 22.45 -0.95
C VAL A 313 -13.69 23.46 -0.41
N VAL A 314 -13.85 24.55 -1.14
CA VAL A 314 -14.89 25.57 -0.92
C VAL A 314 -15.75 25.65 -2.17
N GLY A 315 -17.07 25.59 -2.02
CA GLY A 315 -18.03 25.56 -3.14
C GLY A 315 -18.71 24.20 -3.25
N ASP A 316 -19.01 23.75 -4.46
CA ASP A 316 -19.73 22.50 -4.71
C ASP A 316 -18.80 21.28 -4.67
N TYR A 317 -19.19 20.23 -3.95
CA TYR A 317 -18.45 18.96 -3.89
C TYR A 317 -19.38 17.79 -3.59
N VAL A 318 -18.91 16.59 -3.90
CA VAL A 318 -19.56 15.35 -3.48
C VAL A 318 -19.07 15.00 -2.08
N ALA A 319 -19.99 15.00 -1.12
CA ALA A 319 -19.80 14.55 0.25
C ALA A 319 -20.14 13.07 0.40
N GLY A 320 -19.49 12.40 1.35
CA GLY A 320 -19.85 11.04 1.75
C GLY A 320 -19.37 10.74 3.16
N SER A 321 -20.07 9.83 3.84
CA SER A 321 -19.79 9.44 5.23
C SER A 321 -19.14 8.05 5.38
N GLY A 322 -18.44 7.60 4.34
CA GLY A 322 -17.68 6.35 4.35
C GLY A 322 -18.46 5.14 3.83
N ILE A 323 -17.96 3.93 4.13
CA ILE A 323 -18.36 2.68 3.45
C ILE A 323 -19.82 2.25 3.70
N LEU A 324 -20.38 2.64 4.85
CA LEU A 324 -21.78 2.39 5.25
C LEU A 324 -22.63 3.67 5.15
N GLY A 325 -22.08 4.70 4.51
CA GLY A 325 -22.63 6.03 4.44
C GLY A 325 -23.43 6.29 3.16
N SER A 326 -24.21 7.35 3.19
CA SER A 326 -24.76 7.96 1.98
C SER A 326 -23.72 8.85 1.30
N THR A 327 -23.98 9.16 0.04
CA THR A 327 -23.26 10.17 -0.75
C THR A 327 -24.25 11.24 -1.21
N GLY A 328 -23.78 12.47 -1.34
CA GLY A 328 -24.61 13.59 -1.78
C GLY A 328 -23.78 14.78 -2.22
N THR A 329 -24.32 15.60 -3.12
CA THR A 329 -23.66 16.83 -3.56
C THR A 329 -24.04 17.98 -2.64
N PHE A 330 -23.05 18.66 -2.05
CA PHE A 330 -23.24 19.82 -1.19
C PHE A 330 -22.57 21.06 -1.79
N GLY A 331 -23.04 22.24 -1.40
CA GLY A 331 -22.31 23.51 -1.54
C GLY A 331 -21.88 24.03 -0.17
N GLY A 332 -20.58 24.13 0.08
CA GLY A 332 -20.07 24.55 1.39
C GLY A 332 -18.56 24.38 1.55
N LEU A 333 -18.16 23.70 2.63
CA LEU A 333 -16.77 23.43 3.01
C LEU A 333 -16.53 21.93 3.18
N SER A 334 -15.46 21.43 2.55
CA SER A 334 -14.97 20.06 2.73
C SER A 334 -13.51 20.05 3.12
N ILE A 335 -13.17 19.21 4.10
CA ILE A 335 -11.81 18.89 4.50
C ILE A 335 -11.66 17.37 4.51
N SER A 336 -10.76 16.85 3.68
CA SER A 336 -10.54 15.41 3.57
C SER A 336 -9.07 15.05 3.53
N LYS A 337 -8.78 13.82 3.95
CA LYS A 337 -7.47 13.19 3.74
C LYS A 337 -7.46 12.53 2.36
N ASN A 338 -6.56 12.96 1.48
CA ASN A 338 -6.45 12.44 0.13
C ASN A 338 -5.08 11.79 -0.11
N PHE A 339 -5.06 10.46 -0.07
CA PHE A 339 -3.83 9.69 -0.25
C PHE A 339 -3.33 9.62 -1.69
N SER A 340 -4.17 9.95 -2.68
CA SER A 340 -3.76 9.96 -4.09
C SER A 340 -2.67 10.99 -4.38
N MET A 341 -2.47 11.97 -3.49
CA MET A 341 -1.35 12.92 -3.55
C MET A 341 0.03 12.24 -3.37
N LYS A 342 0.08 11.07 -2.74
CA LYS A 342 1.30 10.25 -2.59
C LYS A 342 1.00 8.82 -3.01
N PRO A 343 1.10 8.49 -4.32
CA PRO A 343 0.70 7.18 -4.84
C PRO A 343 1.53 6.02 -4.26
N TYR A 344 2.78 6.29 -3.86
CA TYR A 344 3.66 5.30 -3.23
C TYR A 344 3.41 5.09 -1.73
N LEU A 345 2.40 5.75 -1.15
CA LEU A 345 2.06 5.59 0.26
C LEU A 345 1.29 4.28 0.47
N ILE A 346 1.95 3.30 1.09
CA ILE A 346 1.30 2.05 1.54
C ILE A 346 0.36 2.36 2.72
N ARG A 347 -0.96 2.33 2.48
CA ARG A 347 -1.95 2.73 3.50
C ARG A 347 -2.22 1.67 4.55
N PHE A 348 -2.03 0.42 4.19
CA PHE A 348 -2.29 -0.73 5.05
C PHE A 348 -1.02 -1.14 5.82
N PRO A 349 -1.17 -1.85 6.95
CA PRO A 349 -0.03 -2.40 7.66
C PRO A 349 0.69 -3.39 6.74
N GLY A 350 1.99 -3.17 6.53
CA GLY A 350 2.81 -4.06 5.71
C GLY A 350 2.84 -5.46 6.31
N LEU A 351 2.73 -6.47 5.44
CA LEU A 351 2.86 -7.86 5.85
C LEU A 351 4.30 -8.15 6.25
N SER A 352 4.45 -8.88 7.34
CA SER A 352 5.73 -9.31 7.86
C SER A 352 5.76 -10.81 8.00
N LEU A 353 6.87 -11.40 7.59
CA LEU A 353 7.16 -12.82 7.76
C LEU A 353 8.27 -12.95 8.80
N SER A 354 8.12 -13.86 9.75
CA SER A 354 9.16 -14.14 10.76
C SER A 354 9.32 -15.63 10.97
N GLY A 355 10.54 -16.06 11.29
CA GLY A 355 10.85 -17.45 11.59
C GLY A 355 12.17 -17.58 12.36
N ILE A 356 12.60 -18.82 12.53
CA ILE A 356 13.85 -19.18 13.21
C ILE A 356 14.69 -20.04 12.29
N LEU A 357 15.98 -19.76 12.21
CA LEU A 357 16.95 -20.59 11.51
C LEU A 357 17.89 -21.23 12.53
N GLN A 358 18.03 -22.55 12.46
CA GLN A 358 19.02 -23.27 13.25
C GLN A 358 20.41 -23.14 12.62
N ASN A 359 20.50 -23.11 11.29
CA ASN A 359 21.76 -23.14 10.53
C ASN A 359 21.76 -22.00 9.48
N PRO A 360 22.93 -21.58 8.96
CA PRO A 360 23.01 -20.58 7.89
C PRO A 360 22.18 -21.04 6.69
N SER A 361 21.24 -20.19 6.27
CA SER A 361 20.29 -20.55 5.22
C SER A 361 20.05 -19.38 4.27
N GLU A 362 19.75 -19.70 3.03
CA GLU A 362 19.26 -18.74 2.04
C GLU A 362 17.74 -18.79 2.00
N ILE A 363 17.09 -17.64 2.19
CA ILE A 363 15.64 -17.52 2.12
C ILE A 363 15.25 -16.77 0.87
N GLU A 364 14.40 -17.39 0.06
CA GLU A 364 13.70 -16.77 -1.05
C GLU A 364 12.25 -16.55 -0.67
N VAL A 365 11.77 -15.32 -0.84
CA VAL A 365 10.38 -14.95 -0.56
C VAL A 365 9.68 -14.63 -1.89
N TYR A 366 8.56 -15.30 -2.11
CA TYR A 366 7.68 -15.15 -3.26
C TYR A 366 6.33 -14.63 -2.79
N VAL A 367 5.78 -13.67 -3.52
CA VAL A 367 4.41 -13.16 -3.35
C VAL A 367 3.67 -13.45 -4.65
N ASP A 368 2.60 -14.24 -4.58
CA ASP A 368 1.80 -14.64 -5.75
C ASP A 368 2.67 -15.23 -6.89
N GLY A 369 3.69 -16.02 -6.52
CA GLY A 369 4.64 -16.66 -7.44
C GLY A 369 5.79 -15.78 -7.93
N ILE A 370 5.82 -14.48 -7.59
CA ILE A 370 6.89 -13.56 -7.98
C ILE A 370 7.91 -13.44 -6.84
N MET A 371 9.19 -13.69 -7.13
CA MET A 371 10.27 -13.52 -6.15
C MET A 371 10.44 -12.04 -5.79
N VAL A 372 10.18 -11.68 -4.54
CA VAL A 372 10.29 -10.30 -4.05
C VAL A 372 11.60 -10.03 -3.32
N ARG A 373 12.18 -11.07 -2.69
CA ARG A 373 13.44 -10.96 -1.94
C ARG A 373 14.18 -12.29 -1.93
N LYS A 374 15.50 -12.21 -1.93
CA LYS A 374 16.42 -13.32 -1.72
C LYS A 374 17.53 -12.85 -0.78
N GLU A 375 17.71 -13.51 0.35
CA GLU A 375 18.68 -13.11 1.37
C GLU A 375 19.36 -14.34 2.00
N LYS A 376 20.67 -14.25 2.25
CA LYS A 376 21.39 -15.21 3.09
C LYS A 376 21.37 -14.72 4.53
N LEU A 377 20.91 -15.56 5.44
CA LEU A 377 20.75 -15.22 6.84
C LEU A 377 21.57 -16.16 7.71
N SER A 378 22.17 -15.59 8.76
CA SER A 378 22.82 -16.35 9.83
C SER A 378 21.79 -17.12 10.67
N PRO A 379 22.20 -18.09 11.50
CA PRO A 379 21.35 -18.69 12.52
C PRO A 379 20.75 -17.64 13.46
N GLY A 380 19.50 -17.84 13.89
CA GLY A 380 18.78 -16.91 14.75
C GLY A 380 17.35 -16.64 14.31
N GLU A 381 16.69 -15.74 15.02
CA GLU A 381 15.39 -15.21 14.60
C GLU A 381 15.54 -14.28 13.39
N PHE A 382 14.62 -14.36 12.43
CA PHE A 382 14.55 -13.42 11.32
C PHE A 382 13.16 -12.81 11.14
N GLU A 383 13.10 -11.66 10.48
CA GLU A 383 11.87 -10.98 10.14
C GLU A 383 12.02 -10.20 8.81
N PHE A 384 11.28 -10.62 7.79
CA PHE A 384 11.05 -9.82 6.58
C PHE A 384 9.89 -8.87 6.82
N LEU A 385 10.14 -7.57 6.65
CA LEU A 385 9.20 -6.50 6.92
C LEU A 385 8.67 -5.92 5.60
N ASN A 386 7.39 -5.53 5.60
CA ASN A 386 6.74 -4.79 4.52
C ASN A 386 6.86 -5.51 3.17
N LEU A 387 6.44 -6.77 3.11
CA LEU A 387 6.33 -7.49 1.84
C LEU A 387 5.42 -6.72 0.87
N PRO A 388 5.85 -6.50 -0.38
CA PRO A 388 5.06 -5.78 -1.37
C PRO A 388 3.93 -6.66 -1.85
N VAL A 389 2.74 -6.49 -1.27
CA VAL A 389 1.55 -7.26 -1.61
C VAL A 389 0.48 -6.37 -2.26
N THR A 390 -0.29 -6.98 -3.16
CA THR A 390 -1.48 -6.35 -3.74
C THR A 390 -2.66 -6.54 -2.79
N THR A 391 -3.63 -5.62 -2.83
CA THR A 391 -4.89 -5.78 -2.08
C THR A 391 -5.68 -6.97 -2.62
N GLY A 392 -6.17 -7.82 -1.75
CA GLY A 392 -6.87 -9.06 -2.08
C GLY A 392 -6.36 -10.24 -1.27
N ALA A 393 -6.87 -11.43 -1.62
CA ALA A 393 -6.31 -12.69 -1.18
C ALA A 393 -5.11 -13.04 -2.06
N GLY A 394 -4.08 -13.62 -1.46
CA GLY A 394 -2.89 -14.09 -2.16
C GLY A 394 -2.08 -15.03 -1.28
N ASP A 395 -0.98 -15.52 -1.82
CA ASP A 395 -0.10 -16.46 -1.12
C ASP A 395 1.33 -15.92 -1.03
N ILE A 396 1.91 -15.99 0.17
CA ILE A 396 3.34 -15.81 0.39
C ILE A 396 3.96 -17.20 0.44
N THR A 397 4.83 -17.50 -0.50
CA THR A 397 5.65 -18.73 -0.44
C THR A 397 7.06 -18.34 -0.06
N TYR A 398 7.62 -18.96 0.96
CA TYR A 398 9.06 -18.86 1.18
C TYR A 398 9.73 -20.21 1.05
N VAL A 399 10.93 -20.17 0.49
CA VAL A 399 11.79 -21.33 0.28
C VAL A 399 13.02 -21.09 1.13
N VAL A 400 13.20 -21.91 2.16
CA VAL A 400 14.41 -21.92 2.99
C VAL A 400 15.33 -22.99 2.43
N ARG A 401 16.54 -22.60 2.06
CA ARG A 401 17.58 -23.51 1.60
C ARG A 401 18.73 -23.54 2.59
N ASP A 402 18.97 -24.69 3.19
CA ASP A 402 20.08 -24.88 4.10
C ASP A 402 21.42 -25.04 3.35
N ALA A 403 22.53 -25.06 4.09
CA ALA A 403 23.87 -25.30 3.55
C ALA A 403 24.04 -26.68 2.90
N TYR A 404 23.18 -27.64 3.21
CA TYR A 404 23.18 -29.00 2.66
C TYR A 404 22.27 -29.17 1.44
N GLY A 405 21.65 -28.08 0.96
CA GLY A 405 20.76 -28.08 -0.19
C GLY A 405 19.36 -28.64 0.08
N ARG A 406 18.98 -28.85 1.34
CA ARG A 406 17.60 -29.19 1.71
C ARG A 406 16.75 -27.93 1.55
N GLU A 407 15.64 -28.11 0.87
CA GLU A 407 14.68 -27.04 0.61
C GLU A 407 13.40 -27.29 1.38
N GLU A 408 13.01 -26.32 2.19
CA GLU A 408 11.70 -26.30 2.84
C GLU A 408 10.86 -25.20 2.20
N ARG A 409 9.76 -25.60 1.55
CA ARG A 409 8.81 -24.68 0.95
C ARG A 409 7.57 -24.58 1.83
N ILE A 410 7.28 -23.37 2.29
CA ILE A 410 6.11 -23.11 3.12
C ILE A 410 5.27 -22.03 2.46
N VAL A 411 3.97 -22.29 2.36
CA VAL A 411 2.98 -21.40 1.73
C VAL A 411 2.05 -20.85 2.81
N HIS A 412 1.89 -19.52 2.84
CA HIS A 412 0.99 -18.82 3.74
C HIS A 412 -0.01 -17.97 2.98
N PRO A 413 -1.31 -18.26 3.11
CA PRO A 413 -2.33 -17.38 2.58
C PRO A 413 -2.33 -16.07 3.37
N PHE A 414 -2.53 -14.96 2.66
CA PHE A 414 -2.74 -13.64 3.25
C PHE A 414 -3.96 -12.97 2.65
N TYR A 415 -4.52 -12.00 3.39
CA TYR A 415 -5.53 -11.09 2.87
C TYR A 415 -5.14 -9.65 3.21
N ALA A 416 -4.84 -8.86 2.18
CA ALA A 416 -4.49 -7.45 2.33
C ALA A 416 -5.67 -6.56 1.91
N SER A 417 -6.06 -5.61 2.77
CA SER A 417 -7.15 -4.68 2.49
C SER A 417 -6.76 -3.25 2.81
N SER A 418 -7.13 -2.33 1.92
CA SER A 418 -7.02 -0.89 2.16
C SER A 418 -7.98 -0.39 3.26
N ASN A 419 -8.93 -1.21 3.70
CA ASN A 419 -9.79 -0.92 4.84
C ASN A 419 -9.06 -0.98 6.19
N LEU A 420 -7.94 -1.71 6.26
CA LEU A 420 -7.09 -1.71 7.43
C LEU A 420 -6.00 -0.67 7.24
N LEU A 421 -5.98 0.35 8.08
CA LEU A 421 -4.99 1.42 8.05
C LEU A 421 -3.77 1.03 8.88
N ARG A 422 -2.57 1.41 8.43
CA ARG A 422 -1.36 1.23 9.24
C ARG A 422 -1.47 2.03 10.56
N PRO A 423 -0.77 1.60 11.63
CA PRO A 423 -0.73 2.35 12.88
C PRO A 423 -0.39 3.83 12.69
N GLY A 424 -1.18 4.71 13.30
CA GLY A 424 -1.01 6.17 13.25
C GLY A 424 -1.51 6.82 11.96
N LEU A 425 -2.06 6.07 11.01
CA LEU A 425 -2.63 6.65 9.79
C LEU A 425 -4.11 7.01 10.00
N HIS A 426 -4.45 8.26 9.69
CA HIS A 426 -5.81 8.78 9.77
C HIS A 426 -6.40 8.85 8.36
N GLU A 427 -7.63 8.38 8.20
CA GLU A 427 -8.45 8.57 7.01
C GLU A 427 -9.75 9.27 7.44
N TYR A 428 -10.05 10.42 6.84
CA TYR A 428 -11.24 11.19 7.21
C TYR A 428 -11.73 12.04 6.06
N SER A 429 -13.01 12.37 6.13
CA SER A 429 -13.67 13.38 5.30
C SER A 429 -14.71 14.07 6.16
N TYR A 430 -14.63 15.39 6.27
CA TYR A 430 -15.60 16.21 6.99
C TYR A 430 -16.20 17.20 6.01
N ASN A 431 -17.52 17.17 5.87
CA ASN A 431 -18.25 17.93 4.88
C ASN A 431 -19.39 18.66 5.56
N LEU A 432 -19.45 19.97 5.37
CA LEU A 432 -20.49 20.84 5.93
C LEU A 432 -20.94 21.83 4.86
N GLY A 433 -22.22 21.80 4.51
CA GLY A 433 -22.75 22.66 3.47
C GLY A 433 -24.24 22.46 3.26
N PHE A 434 -24.78 23.13 2.26
CA PHE A 434 -26.19 23.00 1.90
C PHE A 434 -26.35 21.92 0.83
N ARG A 435 -27.37 21.08 0.95
CA ARG A 435 -27.64 20.03 -0.05
C ARG A 435 -27.90 20.67 -1.41
N ARG A 436 -27.14 20.28 -2.42
CA ARG A 436 -27.37 20.71 -3.80
C ARG A 436 -28.56 19.95 -4.35
N GLU A 437 -29.65 20.65 -4.61
CA GLU A 437 -30.87 20.08 -5.15
C GLU A 437 -30.95 20.33 -6.66
N ALA A 438 -31.73 19.49 -7.35
CA ALA A 438 -31.96 19.58 -8.79
C ALA A 438 -30.66 19.74 -9.62
N PHE A 439 -29.59 19.04 -9.24
CA PHE A 439 -28.30 19.09 -9.92
C PHE A 439 -28.47 18.76 -11.42
N GLY A 440 -27.85 19.56 -12.29
CA GLY A 440 -28.01 19.46 -13.73
C GLY A 440 -29.34 19.99 -14.29
N ARG A 441 -30.24 20.53 -13.45
CA ARG A 441 -31.51 21.15 -13.88
C ARG A 441 -31.61 22.62 -13.46
N LYS A 442 -31.19 22.97 -12.24
CA LYS A 442 -31.16 24.36 -11.75
C LYS A 442 -29.76 24.75 -11.27
N SER A 443 -29.33 25.97 -11.60
CA SER A 443 -27.95 26.45 -11.36
C SER A 443 -27.61 26.76 -9.89
N PHE A 444 -28.58 27.10 -9.04
CA PHE A 444 -28.32 27.57 -7.67
C PHE A 444 -29.37 27.11 -6.64
N GLU A 445 -30.07 26.01 -6.90
CA GLU A 445 -30.98 25.41 -5.92
C GLU A 445 -30.18 24.67 -4.83
N TYR A 446 -30.24 25.20 -3.62
CA TYR A 446 -29.65 24.64 -2.41
C TYR A 446 -30.75 24.50 -1.36
N GLY A 447 -30.85 23.32 -0.77
CA GLY A 447 -31.80 23.01 0.28
C GLY A 447 -31.21 23.25 1.66
N ASP A 448 -31.48 22.31 2.56
CA ASP A 448 -31.10 22.40 3.96
C ASP A 448 -29.59 22.26 4.21
N LEU A 449 -29.18 22.80 5.37
CA LEU A 449 -27.84 22.58 5.90
C LEU A 449 -27.67 21.09 6.26
N CYS A 450 -26.60 20.51 5.77
CA CYS A 450 -26.24 19.11 5.95
C CYS A 450 -24.79 18.98 6.41
N PHE A 451 -24.55 17.97 7.24
CA PHE A 451 -23.25 17.50 7.63
C PHE A 451 -23.10 16.04 7.18
N SER A 452 -21.92 15.69 6.67
CA SER A 452 -21.57 14.31 6.35
C SER A 452 -20.08 14.10 6.57
N GLY A 453 -19.72 13.09 7.34
CA GLY A 453 -18.33 12.79 7.54
C GLY A 453 -18.03 11.49 8.23
N PHE A 454 -16.76 11.11 8.14
CA PHE A 454 -16.22 9.95 8.82
C PHE A 454 -14.78 10.20 9.22
N HIS A 455 -14.33 9.45 10.22
CA HIS A 455 -12.95 9.44 10.65
C HIS A 455 -12.56 8.04 11.13
N ARG A 456 -11.53 7.48 10.50
CA ARG A 456 -10.91 6.21 10.83
C ARG A 456 -9.44 6.42 11.21
N LEU A 457 -8.96 5.60 12.12
CA LEU A 457 -7.60 5.59 12.65
C LEU A 457 -7.08 4.16 12.73
N GLY A 458 -5.94 3.92 12.09
CA GLY A 458 -5.16 2.70 12.34
C GLY A 458 -4.57 2.76 13.74
N LEU A 459 -5.13 1.99 14.67
CA LEU A 459 -4.70 1.95 16.06
C LEU A 459 -3.56 0.93 16.24
N TYR A 460 -3.72 -0.25 15.64
CA TYR A 460 -2.75 -1.33 15.67
C TYR A 460 -2.55 -1.91 14.26
N ARG A 461 -1.53 -2.76 14.09
CA ARG A 461 -1.29 -3.47 12.82
C ARG A 461 -2.44 -4.39 12.42
N THR A 462 -3.31 -4.76 13.36
CA THR A 462 -4.43 -5.67 13.15
C THR A 462 -5.78 -5.00 13.35
N PHE A 463 -5.83 -3.71 13.71
CA PHE A 463 -7.08 -3.04 14.06
C PHE A 463 -7.12 -1.57 13.62
N THR A 464 -8.18 -1.22 12.90
CA THR A 464 -8.58 0.14 12.56
C THR A 464 -9.96 0.41 13.13
N GLY A 465 -10.06 1.46 13.94
CA GLY A 465 -11.34 1.94 14.47
C GLY A 465 -11.75 3.23 13.79
N GLY A 466 -13.04 3.54 13.80
CA GLY A 466 -13.56 4.78 13.24
C GLY A 466 -15.01 5.04 13.59
N LEU A 467 -15.46 6.24 13.25
CA LEU A 467 -16.83 6.72 13.41
C LEU A 467 -17.30 7.37 12.12
N ARG A 468 -18.60 7.31 11.87
CA ARG A 468 -19.28 8.07 10.82
C ARG A 468 -20.47 8.83 11.40
N ALA A 469 -20.80 9.95 10.79
CA ALA A 469 -21.97 10.74 11.13
C ALA A 469 -22.52 11.48 9.90
N GLU A 470 -23.83 11.57 9.83
CA GLU A 470 -24.60 12.33 8.84
C GLU A 470 -25.73 13.03 9.59
N ALA A 471 -25.95 14.30 9.27
CA ALA A 471 -27.04 15.07 9.84
C ALA A 471 -27.61 16.01 8.79
N ASP A 472 -28.93 16.10 8.73
CA ASP A 472 -29.66 17.15 8.03
C ASP A 472 -30.84 17.62 8.91
N ARG A 473 -31.78 18.40 8.37
CA ARG A 473 -32.92 18.93 9.12
C ARG A 473 -33.78 17.82 9.75
N ASN A 474 -33.92 16.68 9.09
CA ASN A 474 -34.90 15.63 9.43
C ASN A 474 -34.25 14.29 9.81
N THR A 475 -32.95 14.14 9.58
CA THR A 475 -32.23 12.87 9.67
C THR A 475 -30.96 13.06 10.48
N LEU A 476 -30.73 12.16 11.43
CA LEU A 476 -29.46 12.01 12.13
C LEU A 476 -29.06 10.54 12.05
N ASN A 477 -27.87 10.27 11.52
CA ASN A 477 -27.29 8.94 11.42
C ASN A 477 -25.87 9.00 11.98
N PHE A 478 -25.51 8.07 12.86
CA PHE A 478 -24.15 7.94 13.34
C PHE A 478 -23.85 6.48 13.64
N GLY A 479 -22.58 6.10 13.55
CA GLY A 479 -22.22 4.73 13.89
C GLY A 479 -20.71 4.50 13.89
N PRO A 480 -20.27 3.43 14.58
CA PRO A 480 -18.89 2.99 14.53
C PRO A 480 -18.59 2.26 13.22
N ALA A 481 -17.31 2.26 12.86
CA ALA A 481 -16.74 1.43 11.82
C ALA A 481 -15.47 0.78 12.35
N ALA A 482 -15.29 -0.51 12.09
CA ALA A 482 -14.10 -1.24 12.49
C ALA A 482 -13.63 -2.16 11.36
N ALA A 483 -12.32 -2.27 11.20
CA ALA A 483 -11.69 -3.28 10.37
C ALA A 483 -10.66 -4.01 11.22
N PHE A 484 -10.67 -5.33 11.14
CA PHE A 484 -9.72 -6.19 11.84
C PHE A 484 -9.05 -7.14 10.85
N SER A 485 -7.83 -7.55 11.19
CA SER A 485 -7.11 -8.62 10.51
C SER A 485 -6.59 -9.56 11.56
N GLU A 486 -6.67 -10.86 11.27
CA GLU A 486 -6.03 -11.86 12.09
C GLU A 486 -4.51 -11.67 12.01
N LYS A 487 -3.84 -11.80 13.15
CA LYS A 487 -2.38 -11.76 13.17
C LYS A 487 -1.93 -12.95 12.34
N LEU A 488 -1.12 -12.73 11.30
CA LEU A 488 -0.25 -13.79 10.79
C LEU A 488 0.64 -14.17 11.96
N THR A 489 0.17 -15.17 12.71
CA THR A 489 0.81 -15.63 13.94
C THR A 489 2.17 -16.14 13.52
N SER A 490 3.21 -15.74 14.27
CA SER A 490 4.53 -16.32 14.15
C SER A 490 4.37 -17.84 14.17
N LEU A 491 4.71 -18.48 13.06
CA LEU A 491 4.73 -19.94 12.99
C LEU A 491 6.01 -20.39 13.67
N LEU A 492 5.90 -20.58 14.98
CA LEU A 492 6.74 -21.54 15.66
C LEU A 492 6.00 -22.88 15.58
N PRO A 493 6.60 -23.93 15.01
CA PRO A 493 6.28 -25.28 15.47
C PRO A 493 6.59 -25.45 16.97
#